data_AF-M2NE02-F1
#
_entry.id   AF-M2NE02-F1
#
_cell.length_a   1.000
_cell.length_b   1.000
_cell.length_c   1.000
_cell.angle_alpha   90.00
_cell.angle_beta   90.00
_cell.angle_gamma   90.00
#
_symmetry.space_group_name_H-M   'P 1'
#
loop_
_entity.id
_entity.type
_entity.pdbx_description
1 polymer ?
#
loop_
_entity_poly.entity_id
_entity_poly.type
_entity_poly.pdbx_seq_one_letter_code
_entity_poly.pdbx_strand_id
1 'polypeptide(L)'
;MVEFILERKDNRDIEVKENNTFVNKGKSITLTTDKDGIANIKGLRAATYIMRENKAPNRIEFDVNDPIKKEFTVSDNDIEGKEYKIENKKKTTDINVEKI
;
A
#
# COMPACT_ATOMS: atom_id res chain seq x y z
N MET A 1 -5.73 4.29 -10.64
CA MET A 1 -5.75 3.35 -9.52
C MET A 1 -4.42 2.61 -9.50
N VAL A 2 -3.78 2.58 -8.33
CA VAL A 2 -2.52 1.91 -8.03
C VAL A 2 -2.84 0.76 -7.07
N GLU A 3 -2.20 -0.38 -7.25
CA GLU A 3 -2.36 -1.55 -6.37
C GLU A 3 -1.17 -1.66 -5.43
N PHE A 4 -1.47 -1.86 -4.16
CA PHE A 4 -0.53 -2.15 -3.09
C PHE A 4 -0.80 -3.53 -2.50
N ILE A 5 0.26 -4.16 -2.01
CA ILE A 5 0.19 -5.38 -1.22
C ILE A 5 0.55 -5.00 0.21
N LEU A 6 -0.34 -5.37 1.14
CA LEU A 6 -0.12 -5.27 2.57
C LEU A 6 0.27 -6.65 3.12
N GLU A 7 1.34 -6.70 3.90
CA GLU A 7 1.86 -7.89 4.56
C GLU A 7 2.24 -7.56 6.01
N ARG A 8 2.24 -8.56 6.89
CA ARG A 8 2.81 -8.39 8.23
C ARG A 8 4.32 -8.59 8.18
N LYS A 9 5.06 -7.72 8.88
CA LYS A 9 6.53 -7.81 8.98
C LYS A 9 7.00 -9.10 9.65
N ASP A 10 6.18 -9.68 10.53
CA ASP A 10 6.46 -10.94 11.22
C ASP A 10 6.09 -12.20 10.40
N ASN A 11 5.72 -12.05 9.12
CA ASN A 11 5.33 -13.13 8.20
C ASN A 11 4.14 -13.99 8.66
N ARG A 12 3.41 -13.57 9.71
CA ARG A 12 2.14 -14.18 10.09
C ARG A 12 1.03 -13.73 9.15
N ASP A 13 -0.08 -14.45 9.22
CA ASP A 13 -1.26 -14.10 8.45
C ASP A 13 -1.87 -12.80 8.99
N ILE A 14 -2.44 -12.03 8.08
CA ILE A 14 -3.19 -10.82 8.42
C ILE A 14 -4.53 -11.24 9.00
N GLU A 15 -4.86 -10.64 10.13
CA GLU A 15 -6.15 -10.77 10.76
C GLU A 15 -6.81 -9.39 10.83
N VAL A 16 -8.07 -9.33 10.44
CA VAL A 16 -8.88 -8.11 10.52
C VAL A 16 -10.11 -8.35 11.39
N LYS A 17 -10.48 -7.34 12.16
CA LYS A 17 -11.66 -7.39 13.02
C LYS A 17 -12.92 -7.16 12.19
N GLU A 18 -13.75 -8.18 12.09
CA GLU A 18 -15.08 -8.17 11.46
C GLU A 18 -16.11 -8.64 12.49
N ASN A 19 -17.16 -7.84 12.74
CA ASN A 19 -18.21 -8.17 13.71
C ASN A 19 -17.67 -8.65 15.07
N ASN A 20 -16.73 -7.89 15.65
CA ASN A 20 -16.03 -8.18 16.90
C ASN A 20 -15.11 -9.42 16.93
N THR A 21 -14.96 -10.15 15.83
CA THR A 21 -14.06 -11.31 15.74
C THR A 21 -12.92 -11.06 14.76
N PHE A 22 -11.74 -11.60 15.03
CA PHE A 22 -10.64 -11.56 14.08
C PHE A 22 -10.82 -12.65 13.01
N VAL A 23 -10.83 -12.23 11.76
CA VAL A 23 -10.94 -13.09 10.58
C VAL A 23 -9.58 -13.11 9.87
N ASN A 24 -9.05 -14.30 9.64
CA ASN A 24 -7.83 -14.52 8.88
C ASN A 24 -8.05 -14.17 7.40
N LYS A 25 -7.18 -13.32 6.84
CA LYS A 25 -7.19 -12.89 5.43
C LYS A 25 -6.03 -13.47 4.61
N GLY A 26 -5.27 -14.40 5.19
CA GLY A 26 -4.10 -15.01 4.58
C GLY A 26 -2.82 -14.19 4.75
N LYS A 27 -1.81 -14.49 3.94
CA LYS A 27 -0.47 -13.87 4.04
C LYS A 27 -0.43 -12.40 3.64
N SER A 28 -1.32 -11.99 2.74
CA SER A 28 -1.32 -10.64 2.20
C SER A 28 -2.72 -10.17 1.83
N ILE A 29 -2.92 -8.85 1.81
CA ILE A 29 -4.14 -8.20 1.32
C ILE A 29 -3.75 -7.27 0.16
N THR A 30 -4.51 -7.32 -0.93
CA THR A 30 -4.38 -6.35 -2.03
C THR A 30 -5.26 -5.14 -1.76
N LEU A 31 -4.66 -3.95 -1.77
CA LEU A 31 -5.34 -2.67 -1.63
C LEU A 31 -5.24 -1.92 -2.96
N THR A 32 -6.39 -1.50 -3.52
CA THR A 32 -6.44 -0.71 -4.74
C THR A 32 -6.87 0.71 -4.40
N THR A 33 -6.11 1.70 -4.83
CA THR A 33 -6.50 3.10 -4.65
C THR A 33 -7.66 3.46 -5.56
N ASP A 34 -8.53 4.35 -5.10
CA ASP A 34 -9.64 4.90 -5.88
C ASP A 34 -9.15 5.98 -6.89
N LYS A 35 -10.10 6.77 -7.42
CA LYS A 35 -9.82 7.85 -8.39
C LYS A 35 -9.06 9.02 -7.76
N ASP A 36 -9.21 9.21 -6.46
CA ASP A 36 -8.55 10.28 -5.69
C ASP A 36 -7.21 9.80 -5.11
N GLY A 37 -6.85 8.54 -5.33
CA GLY A 37 -5.59 7.95 -4.88
C GLY A 37 -5.65 7.37 -3.47
N ILE A 38 -6.84 7.16 -2.91
CA ILE A 38 -7.04 6.73 -1.53
C ILE A 38 -7.35 5.22 -1.49
N ALA A 39 -6.70 4.50 -0.58
CA ALA A 39 -7.04 3.12 -0.22
C ALA A 39 -7.24 3.02 1.29
N ASN A 40 -8.29 2.31 1.73
CA ASN A 40 -8.67 2.21 3.13
C ASN A 40 -8.71 0.75 3.59
N ILE A 41 -8.19 0.49 4.79
CA ILE A 41 -8.34 -0.78 5.50
C ILE A 41 -8.65 -0.52 6.97
N LYS A 42 -9.56 -1.31 7.54
CA LYS A 42 -10.02 -1.17 8.93
C LYS A 42 -9.83 -2.47 9.70
N GLY A 43 -9.71 -2.34 11.01
CA GLY A 43 -9.70 -3.49 11.93
C GLY A 43 -8.43 -4.32 11.88
N LEU A 44 -7.32 -3.81 11.34
CA LEU A 44 -6.02 -4.48 11.43
C LEU A 44 -5.68 -4.78 12.89
N ARG A 45 -5.27 -6.03 13.16
CA ARG A 45 -4.75 -6.40 14.47
C ARG A 45 -3.46 -5.64 14.78
N ALA A 46 -3.18 -5.34 16.05
CA ALA A 46 -1.93 -4.72 16.45
C ALA A 46 -0.71 -5.54 15.99
N ALA A 47 0.11 -4.93 15.15
CA ALA A 47 1.31 -5.50 14.54
C ALA A 47 2.04 -4.43 13.73
N THR A 48 3.24 -4.77 13.27
CA THR A 48 3.95 -4.01 12.24
C THR A 48 3.65 -4.58 10.87
N TYR A 49 3.28 -3.71 9.94
CA TYR A 49 2.92 -4.03 8.57
C TYR A 49 3.87 -3.37 7.57
N ILE A 50 4.00 -4.01 6.42
CA ILE A 50 4.72 -3.49 5.26
C ILE A 50 3.71 -3.38 4.13
N MET A 51 3.55 -2.18 3.60
CA MET A 51 2.81 -1.92 2.38
C MET A 51 3.81 -1.73 1.24
N ARG A 52 3.60 -2.42 0.13
CA ARG A 52 4.48 -2.40 -1.04
C ARG A 52 3.67 -2.15 -2.29
N GLU A 53 4.13 -1.25 -3.15
CA GLU A 53 3.52 -1.07 -4.46
C GLU A 53 3.65 -2.35 -5.29
N ASN A 54 2.57 -2.73 -5.97
CA ASN A 54 2.50 -3.97 -6.74
C ASN A 54 2.19 -3.71 -8.21
N LYS A 55 1.42 -2.66 -8.50
CA LYS A 55 1.08 -2.29 -9.87
C LYS A 55 0.70 -0.83 -9.94
N ALA A 56 1.20 -0.15 -10.97
CA ALA A 56 0.85 1.24 -11.25
C ALA A 56 0.25 1.38 -12.67
N PRO A 57 -0.60 2.40 -12.91
CA PRO A 57 -1.11 2.70 -14.25
C PRO A 57 -0.01 3.27 -15.14
N ASN A 58 -0.20 3.23 -16.46
CA ASN A 58 0.84 3.55 -17.47
C ASN A 58 1.59 4.88 -17.28
N ARG A 59 0.98 5.89 -16.65
CA ARG A 59 1.58 7.23 -16.43
C ARG A 59 2.42 7.35 -15.16
N ILE A 60 2.44 6.31 -14.33
CA ILE A 60 3.17 6.24 -13.06
C ILE A 60 4.34 5.28 -13.23
N GLU A 61 5.50 5.70 -12.76
CA GLU A 61 6.71 4.86 -12.74
C GLU A 61 6.53 3.77 -11.69
N PHE A 62 6.86 2.54 -12.07
CA PHE A 62 6.81 1.38 -11.18
C PHE A 62 7.98 0.47 -11.54
N ASP A 63 8.86 0.24 -10.58
CA ASP A 63 9.93 -0.73 -10.66
C ASP A 63 9.55 -1.97 -9.85
N VAL A 64 9.42 -3.12 -10.52
CA VAL A 64 9.10 -4.39 -9.87
C VAL A 64 10.27 -4.91 -9.02
N ASN A 65 11.50 -4.49 -9.31
CA ASN A 65 12.71 -4.89 -8.58
C ASN A 65 12.94 -4.03 -7.34
N ASP A 66 12.55 -2.75 -7.40
CA ASP A 66 12.60 -1.82 -6.27
C ASP A 66 11.25 -1.09 -6.06
N PRO A 67 10.20 -1.84 -5.67
CA PRO A 67 8.89 -1.25 -5.46
C PRO A 67 8.91 -0.37 -4.21
N ILE A 68 8.16 0.73 -4.24
CA ILE A 68 8.01 1.62 -3.09
C ILE A 68 7.42 0.83 -1.93
N LYS A 69 8.05 0.95 -0.76
CA LYS A 69 7.64 0.27 0.48
C LYS A 69 7.43 1.29 1.58
N LYS A 70 6.40 1.05 2.40
CA LYS A 70 6.12 1.81 3.62
C LYS A 70 5.87 0.84 4.76
N GLU A 71 6.67 0.95 5.80
CA GLU A 71 6.46 0.25 7.07
C GLU A 71 5.65 1.14 8.02
N PHE A 72 4.72 0.53 8.74
CA PHE A 72 3.98 1.20 9.81
C PHE A 72 3.51 0.22 10.90
N THR A 73 3.23 0.73 12.09
CA THR A 73 2.80 -0.07 13.24
C THR A 73 1.39 0.35 13.68
N VAL A 74 0.53 -0.66 13.83
CA VAL A 74 -0.79 -0.55 14.46
C VAL A 74 -0.66 -1.04 15.90
N SER A 75 -1.17 -0.25 16.84
CA SER A 75 -1.23 -0.55 18.27
C SER A 75 -2.68 -0.74 18.71
N ASP A 76 -2.91 -1.57 19.73
CA ASP A 76 -4.25 -1.75 20.31
C ASP A 76 -4.77 -0.45 20.97
N ASN A 77 -3.88 0.48 21.29
CA ASN A 77 -4.20 1.80 21.84
C ASN A 77 -4.48 2.86 20.76
N ASP A 78 -4.37 2.51 19.48
CA ASP A 78 -4.69 3.44 18.39
C ASP A 78 -6.21 3.66 18.36
N ILE A 79 -6.67 4.78 18.93
CA ILE A 79 -8.08 5.16 19.01
C ILE A 79 -8.60 5.85 17.74
N GLU A 80 -7.71 6.27 16.84
CA GLU A 80 -8.02 6.96 15.60
C GLU A 80 -7.36 6.27 14.39
N GLY A 81 -7.95 6.46 13.22
CA GLY A 81 -7.35 5.99 11.96
C GLY A 81 -6.05 6.74 11.67
N LYS A 82 -5.01 6.03 11.25
CA LYS A 82 -3.73 6.62 10.80
C LYS A 82 -3.72 6.76 9.28
N GLU A 83 -3.35 7.94 8.82
CA GLU A 83 -3.11 8.20 7.40
C GLU A 83 -1.61 8.04 7.08
N TYR A 84 -1.31 7.39 5.97
CA TYR A 84 0.05 7.26 5.46
C TYR A 84 0.10 7.75 4.02
N LYS A 85 0.96 8.74 3.75
CA LYS A 85 1.23 9.23 2.40
C LYS A 85 2.31 8.38 1.74
N ILE A 86 2.02 7.92 0.53
CA ILE A 86 2.97 7.26 -0.38
C ILE A 86 3.02 8.12 -1.65
N GLU A 87 4.22 8.53 -2.04
CA GLU A 87 4.46 9.35 -3.22
C GLU A 87 5.04 8.50 -4.33
N ASN A 88 4.38 8.49 -5.49
CA ASN A 88 4.85 7.80 -6.68
C ASN A 88 5.47 8.79 -7.69
N LYS A 89 6.52 8.37 -8.39
CA LYS A 89 7.11 9.13 -9.49
C LYS A 89 6.24 9.00 -10.75
N LYS A 90 6.09 10.09 -11.50
CA LYS A 90 5.43 10.06 -12.82
C LYS A 90 6.45 9.61 -13.85
N LYS A 91 6.02 8.82 -14.84
CA LYS A 91 6.88 8.54 -15.99
C LYS A 91 7.13 9.85 -16.74
N THR A 92 8.39 10.20 -16.93
CA THR A 92 8.81 11.28 -17.83
C THR A 92 9.17 10.70 -19.19
N THR A 93 8.99 11.50 -20.24
CA THR A 93 9.48 11.18 -21.59
C THR A 93 10.44 12.28 -21.98
N ASP A 94 11.69 11.91 -22.27
CA ASP A 94 12.66 12.86 -22.80
C ASP A 94 12.31 13.18 -24.25
N ILE A 95 11.97 14.44 -24.51
CA ILE A 95 11.77 14.94 -25.88
C ILE A 95 13.09 15.58 -26.31
N ASN A 96 13.86 14.86 -27.12
CA ASN A 96 15.03 15.43 -27.77
C ASN A 96 14.57 16.33 -28.92
N VAL A 97 14.90 17.62 -28.85
CA VAL A 97 14.66 18.59 -29.94
C VAL A 97 15.99 18.89 -30.60
N GLU A 98 16.16 18.47 -31.85
CA GLU A 98 17.26 18.94 -32.69
C GLU A 98 16.87 20.26 -33.34
N LYS A 99 17.68 21.30 -33.14
CA LYS A 99 17.52 22.58 -33.84
C LYS A 99 18.16 22.44 -35.23
N ILE A 100 17.33 22.54 -36.27
CA ILE A 100 17.74 22.59 -37.69
C ILE A 100 18.07 24.05 -38.07
#